data_AF-A0A923ZNV1-F1
#
_entry.id   AF-A0A923ZNV1-F1
#
_cell.length_a   1.000
_cell.length_b   1.000
_cell.length_c   1.000
_cell.angle_alpha   90.00
_cell.angle_beta   90.00
_cell.angle_gamma   90.00
#
_symmetry.space_group_name_H-M   'P 1'
#
loop_
_entity.id
_entity.type
_entity.pdbx_description
1 polymer ?
#
loop_
_entity_poly.entity_id
_entity_poly.type
_entity_poly.pdbx_seq_one_letter_code
_entity_poly.pdbx_strand_id
1 'polypeptide(L)'
;MRLIRFIGLLFATSVFVGVAAGGTVQSAQAATYAPISGSGSTWSQNALDQWRKNVAANYGMTVNYNGTGSSAGRRDFIAGTVDFAVSEIPFQGAPEDGSAPEKPANGYAYMPIVAGGTSFMYNLKIGGKRVTNLRLGGETITKIFTGKITNWNDSQIQADNPGLAMPDKPIVPVVRSDGSGSTAQFTLWMSKQFPALWSAFSGRS
;
A
#
# COMPACT_ATOMS: atom_id res chain seq x y z
N MET A 1 53.66 -21.63 61.96
CA MET A 1 54.07 -21.59 63.38
C MET A 1 54.34 -20.14 63.76
N ARG A 2 53.50 -19.55 64.64
CA ARG A 2 53.71 -18.29 65.42
C ARG A 2 53.88 -17.00 64.59
N LEU A 3 53.46 -15.78 64.94
CA LEU A 3 52.78 -15.08 66.06
C LEU A 3 52.55 -13.66 65.44
N ILE A 4 51.34 -13.11 65.28
CA ILE A 4 50.61 -12.24 66.23
C ILE A 4 51.36 -10.94 66.68
N ARG A 5 50.71 -9.77 66.41
CA ARG A 5 50.72 -8.45 67.13
C ARG A 5 51.94 -7.50 66.95
N PHE A 6 51.87 -6.16 66.96
CA PHE A 6 50.84 -5.16 67.27
C PHE A 6 51.30 -3.73 66.81
N ILE A 7 50.32 -2.87 66.50
CA ILE A 7 50.19 -1.40 66.74
C ILE A 7 51.25 -0.40 66.23
N GLY A 8 50.73 0.57 65.44
CA GLY A 8 51.32 1.89 65.23
C GLY A 8 50.38 2.75 64.39
N LEU A 9 49.30 3.25 65.01
CA LEU A 9 48.33 4.16 64.37
C LEU A 9 49.00 5.53 64.17
N LEU A 10 49.31 5.90 62.93
CA LEU A 10 49.67 7.27 62.55
C LEU A 10 48.55 7.86 61.69
N PHE A 11 47.90 8.87 62.23
CA PHE A 11 46.97 9.74 61.52
C PHE A 11 47.68 10.39 60.33
N ALA A 12 47.31 10.00 59.12
CA ALA A 12 47.59 10.77 57.91
C ALA A 12 46.26 11.24 57.34
N THR A 13 45.93 12.50 57.60
CA THR A 13 44.90 13.26 56.88
C THR A 13 45.22 13.23 55.39
N SER A 14 44.56 12.35 54.65
CA SER A 14 44.56 12.34 53.20
C SER A 14 43.75 13.53 52.71
N VAL A 15 44.45 14.56 52.24
CA VAL A 15 43.87 15.64 51.43
C VAL A 15 43.33 14.99 50.16
N PHE A 16 42.01 14.83 50.09
CA PHE A 16 41.32 14.57 48.83
C PHE A 16 41.45 15.84 47.97
N VAL A 17 42.46 15.87 47.11
CA VAL A 17 42.49 16.82 45.99
C VAL A 17 41.38 16.37 45.03
N GLY A 18 40.22 16.99 45.16
CA GLY A 18 39.13 16.86 44.21
C GLY A 18 39.57 17.44 42.86
N VAL A 19 39.98 16.58 41.94
CA VAL A 19 40.01 16.93 40.52
C VAL A 19 38.55 16.91 40.06
N ALA A 20 37.85 18.00 40.30
CA ALA A 20 36.63 18.31 39.57
C ALA A 20 37.04 18.68 38.13
N ALA A 21 37.31 17.66 37.32
CA ALA A 21 37.37 17.83 35.88
C ALA A 21 35.94 18.17 35.43
N GLY A 22 35.66 19.48 35.33
CA GLY A 22 34.40 20.05 34.85
C GLY A 22 34.20 19.82 33.35
N GLY A 23 34.27 18.55 32.91
CA GLY A 23 33.72 18.16 31.63
C GLY A 23 32.20 18.20 31.77
N THR A 24 31.55 19.15 31.10
CA THR A 24 30.11 19.09 30.89
C THR A 24 29.81 17.78 30.19
N VAL A 25 29.23 16.82 30.91
CA VAL A 25 28.72 15.59 30.31
C VAL A 25 27.56 16.03 29.43
N GLN A 26 27.80 16.17 28.12
CA GLN A 26 26.75 16.51 27.19
C GLN A 26 25.75 15.35 27.21
N SER A 27 24.59 15.59 27.80
CA SER A 27 23.50 14.62 27.81
C SER A 27 23.23 14.18 26.38
N ALA A 28 23.20 12.86 26.15
CA ALA A 28 22.92 12.30 24.85
C ALA A 28 21.56 12.82 24.35
N GLN A 29 21.59 13.69 23.35
CA GLN A 29 20.38 14.17 22.69
C GLN A 29 19.89 13.04 21.79
N ALA A 30 18.69 12.53 22.07
CA ALA A 30 18.02 11.60 21.18
C ALA A 30 17.82 12.30 19.82
N ALA A 31 18.06 11.59 18.72
CA ALA A 31 17.78 12.11 17.40
C ALA A 31 16.28 12.47 17.30
N THR A 32 15.98 13.73 17.06
CA THR A 32 14.61 14.20 16.80
C THR A 32 14.34 14.09 15.31
N TYR A 33 13.48 13.16 14.92
CA TYR A 33 13.04 13.00 13.54
C TYR A 33 11.81 13.85 13.27
N ALA A 34 11.85 14.68 12.22
CA ALA A 34 10.63 15.30 11.70
C ALA A 34 9.68 14.20 11.18
N PRO A 35 8.38 14.27 11.49
CA PRO A 35 7.41 13.35 10.91
C PRO A 35 7.42 13.47 9.37
N ILE A 36 7.35 12.33 8.69
CA ILE A 36 7.10 12.30 7.25
C ILE A 36 5.65 11.90 6.98
N SER A 37 5.10 12.42 5.90
CA SER A 37 3.70 12.28 5.52
C SER A 37 3.59 11.73 4.11
N GLY A 38 2.65 10.81 3.92
CA GLY A 38 2.34 10.28 2.60
C GLY A 38 0.86 10.02 2.40
N SER A 39 0.46 9.92 1.14
CA SER A 39 -0.90 9.54 0.77
C SER A 39 -0.94 8.67 -0.48
N GLY A 40 -2.12 8.10 -0.77
CA GLY A 40 -2.38 7.44 -2.05
C GLY A 40 -3.02 6.06 -1.91
N SER A 41 -2.40 5.05 -2.53
CA SER A 41 -2.95 3.71 -2.69
C SER A 41 -3.54 3.08 -1.41
N THR A 42 -4.84 2.78 -1.49
CA THR A 42 -5.50 1.92 -0.50
C THR A 42 -5.12 0.45 -0.64
N TRP A 43 -4.57 0.05 -1.80
CA TRP A 43 -4.14 -1.34 -2.04
C TRP A 43 -2.87 -1.67 -1.25
N SER A 44 -1.91 -0.75 -1.22
CA SER A 44 -0.64 -0.90 -0.48
C SER A 44 -0.75 -0.53 1.00
N GLN A 45 -1.88 0.05 1.43
CA GLN A 45 -2.03 0.66 2.76
C GLN A 45 -1.76 -0.32 3.91
N ASN A 46 -2.24 -1.56 3.83
CA ASN A 46 -2.03 -2.56 4.89
C ASN A 46 -0.54 -2.82 5.16
N ALA A 47 0.28 -2.85 4.11
CA ALA A 47 1.73 -3.03 4.24
C ALA A 47 2.37 -1.80 4.90
N LEU A 48 2.00 -0.60 4.44
CA LEU A 48 2.50 0.65 5.04
C LEU A 48 2.09 0.80 6.51
N ASP A 49 0.86 0.40 6.86
CA ASP A 49 0.36 0.43 8.23
C ASP A 49 1.17 -0.46 9.16
N GLN A 50 1.60 -1.64 8.69
CA GLN A 50 2.51 -2.48 9.45
C GLN A 50 3.91 -1.88 9.54
N TRP A 51 4.45 -1.39 8.43
CA TRP A 51 5.82 -0.87 8.41
C TRP A 51 5.98 0.40 9.23
N ARG A 52 5.02 1.35 9.18
CA ARG A 52 5.09 2.57 10.00
C ARG A 52 5.06 2.28 11.49
N LYS A 53 4.30 1.26 11.92
CA LYS A 53 4.32 0.78 13.32
C LYS A 53 5.70 0.26 13.70
N ASN A 54 6.32 -0.56 12.83
CA ASN A 54 7.66 -1.09 13.07
C ASN A 54 8.72 0.01 13.09
N VAL A 55 8.61 0.99 12.19
CA VAL A 55 9.52 2.13 12.11
C VAL A 55 9.43 3.00 13.37
N ALA A 56 8.22 3.28 13.85
CA ALA A 56 8.02 4.01 15.09
C ALA A 56 8.59 3.24 16.30
N ALA A 57 8.32 1.93 16.40
CA ALA A 57 8.79 1.11 17.52
C ALA A 57 10.31 0.93 17.55
N ASN A 58 10.96 0.78 16.39
CA ASN A 58 12.39 0.47 16.31
C ASN A 58 13.28 1.71 16.24
N TYR A 59 12.79 2.81 15.65
CA TYR A 59 13.61 3.99 15.34
C TYR A 59 13.05 5.29 15.92
N GLY A 60 11.86 5.29 16.51
CA GLY A 60 11.21 6.51 17.02
C GLY A 60 10.76 7.49 15.93
N MET A 61 10.81 7.08 14.66
CA MET A 61 10.39 7.90 13.51
C MET A 61 8.88 7.82 13.31
N THR A 62 8.24 8.97 13.07
CA THR A 62 6.81 9.03 12.76
C THR A 62 6.59 9.06 11.25
N VAL A 63 5.81 8.10 10.75
CA VAL A 63 5.38 8.03 9.34
C VAL A 63 3.85 8.12 9.30
N ASN A 64 3.32 9.24 8.83
CA ASN A 64 1.90 9.44 8.60
C ASN A 64 1.53 8.93 7.22
N TYR A 65 0.44 8.18 7.10
CA TYR A 65 -0.06 7.70 5.81
C TYR A 65 -1.59 7.77 5.74
N ASN A 66 -2.11 8.28 4.63
CA ASN A 66 -3.54 8.36 4.35
C ASN A 66 -3.89 7.66 3.02
N GLY A 67 -4.69 6.59 3.10
CA GLY A 67 -5.15 5.85 1.92
C GLY A 67 -6.35 6.53 1.26
N THR A 68 -6.10 7.26 0.18
CA THR A 68 -7.10 8.09 -0.55
C THR A 68 -7.29 7.68 -2.01
N GLY A 69 -6.55 6.67 -2.49
CA GLY A 69 -6.49 6.26 -3.88
C GLY A 69 -5.28 6.82 -4.61
N SER A 70 -4.77 6.06 -5.57
CA SER A 70 -3.48 6.29 -6.24
C SER A 70 -3.45 7.64 -6.99
N SER A 71 -4.56 8.07 -7.60
CA SER A 71 -4.64 9.38 -8.25
C SER A 71 -4.71 10.55 -7.27
N ALA A 72 -5.31 10.37 -6.08
CA ALA A 72 -5.28 11.40 -5.05
C ALA A 72 -3.85 11.58 -4.52
N GLY A 73 -3.16 10.48 -4.21
CA GLY A 73 -1.76 10.53 -3.75
C GLY A 73 -0.83 11.24 -4.74
N ARG A 74 -0.94 10.95 -6.04
CA ARG A 74 -0.15 11.68 -7.06
C ARG A 74 -0.42 13.18 -7.04
N ARG A 75 -1.69 13.61 -6.95
CA ARG A 75 -2.05 15.03 -6.87
C ARG A 75 -1.53 15.69 -5.60
N ASP A 76 -1.64 15.02 -4.45
CA ASP A 76 -1.12 15.51 -3.18
C ASP A 76 0.41 15.74 -3.26
N PHE A 77 1.13 14.80 -3.86
CA PHE A 77 2.58 14.94 -4.07
C PHE A 77 2.94 16.07 -5.04
N ILE A 78 2.19 16.22 -6.14
CA ILE A 78 2.38 17.35 -7.08
C ILE A 78 2.13 18.68 -6.38
N ALA A 79 1.13 18.74 -5.50
CA ALA A 79 0.80 19.92 -4.71
C ALA A 79 1.78 20.19 -3.55
N GLY A 80 2.72 19.27 -3.29
CA GLY A 80 3.68 19.39 -2.19
C GLY A 80 3.04 19.28 -0.80
N THR A 81 1.85 18.68 -0.69
CA THR A 81 1.15 18.53 0.60
C THR A 81 1.60 17.30 1.38
N VAL A 82 2.33 16.39 0.71
CA VAL A 82 2.92 15.18 1.30
C VAL A 82 4.35 14.99 0.82
N ASP A 83 5.16 14.32 1.64
CA ASP A 83 6.58 14.03 1.36
C ASP A 83 6.74 12.87 0.36
N PHE A 84 5.77 11.94 0.33
CA PHE A 84 5.75 10.82 -0.61
C PHE A 84 4.33 10.43 -1.03
N ALA A 85 4.20 9.88 -2.23
CA ALA A 85 2.96 9.27 -2.70
C ALA A 85 3.15 7.80 -3.02
N VAL A 86 2.13 7.00 -2.74
CA VAL A 86 2.10 5.58 -3.13
C VAL A 86 1.05 5.39 -4.20
N SER A 87 1.45 4.83 -5.33
CA SER A 87 0.60 4.71 -6.51
C SER A 87 1.00 3.52 -7.37
N GLU A 88 0.01 2.75 -7.83
CA GLU A 88 0.17 1.73 -8.89
C GLU A 88 0.04 2.35 -10.29
N ILE A 89 -0.13 3.67 -10.36
CA ILE A 89 -0.26 4.45 -11.59
C ILE A 89 0.96 5.40 -11.64
N PRO A 90 1.77 5.41 -12.70
CA PRO A 90 2.84 6.39 -12.83
C PRO A 90 2.27 7.81 -13.02
N PHE A 91 3.08 8.84 -12.85
CA PHE A 91 2.67 10.18 -13.26
C PHE A 91 2.29 10.19 -14.75
N GLN A 92 1.15 10.82 -15.05
CA GLN A 92 0.55 10.81 -16.37
C GLN A 92 1.14 11.90 -17.25
N GLY A 93 2.05 11.53 -18.16
CA GLY A 93 2.64 12.45 -19.13
C GLY A 93 1.72 12.82 -20.30
N ALA A 94 0.74 11.97 -20.60
CA ALA A 94 -0.31 12.20 -21.60
C ALA A 94 -1.62 11.57 -21.10
N PRO A 95 -2.37 12.29 -20.23
CA PRO A 95 -3.61 11.76 -19.67
C PRO A 95 -4.66 11.47 -20.75
N GLU A 96 -5.35 10.33 -20.63
CA GLU A 96 -6.42 9.93 -21.58
C GLU A 96 -7.67 10.80 -21.45
N ASP A 97 -7.88 11.43 -20.29
CA ASP A 97 -9.00 12.35 -20.01
C ASP A 97 -8.78 13.77 -20.56
N GLY A 98 -7.66 14.01 -21.26
CA GLY A 98 -7.30 15.31 -21.82
C GLY A 98 -6.83 16.34 -20.78
N SER A 99 -6.64 15.94 -19.53
CA SER A 99 -6.06 16.80 -18.50
C SER A 99 -4.59 17.14 -18.80
N ALA A 100 -4.08 18.17 -18.13
CA ALA A 100 -2.69 18.58 -18.28
C ALA A 100 -1.73 17.47 -17.79
N PRO A 101 -0.58 17.26 -18.45
CA PRO A 101 0.43 16.32 -17.98
C PRO A 101 0.82 16.58 -16.52
N GLU A 102 0.86 15.51 -15.73
CA GLU A 102 1.30 15.54 -14.35
C GLU A 102 2.80 15.79 -14.28
N LYS A 103 3.20 16.96 -13.74
CA LYS A 103 4.60 17.38 -13.60
C LYS A 103 4.88 17.80 -12.15
N PRO A 104 5.37 16.88 -11.30
CA PRO A 104 5.82 17.24 -9.96
C PRO A 104 6.93 18.31 -10.03
N ALA A 105 6.81 19.36 -9.20
CA ALA A 105 7.80 20.43 -9.17
C ALA A 105 9.14 19.99 -8.55
N ASN A 106 9.08 19.02 -7.63
CA ASN A 106 10.25 18.47 -6.96
C ASN A 106 10.84 17.29 -7.75
N GLY A 107 12.14 17.08 -7.61
CA GLY A 107 12.78 15.85 -8.05
C GLY A 107 12.15 14.64 -7.34
N TYR A 108 11.89 13.57 -8.08
CA TYR A 108 11.27 12.36 -7.55
C TYR A 108 11.92 11.11 -8.15
N ALA A 109 11.76 9.99 -7.46
CA ALA A 109 12.14 8.67 -7.95
C ALA A 109 11.03 7.66 -7.62
N TYR A 110 10.87 6.65 -8.47
CA TYR A 110 9.99 5.52 -8.17
C TYR A 110 10.74 4.47 -7.36
N MET A 111 10.14 4.05 -6.24
CA MET A 111 10.63 2.94 -5.43
C MET A 111 9.54 1.86 -5.36
N PRO A 112 9.74 0.68 -5.97
CA PRO A 112 8.84 -0.45 -5.78
C PRO A 112 8.88 -0.90 -4.31
N ILE A 113 7.73 -0.91 -3.65
CA ILE A 113 7.63 -1.31 -2.23
C ILE A 113 6.95 -2.66 -2.04
N VAL A 114 6.00 -3.02 -2.90
CA VAL A 114 5.26 -4.28 -2.86
C VAL A 114 4.97 -4.79 -4.26
N ALA A 115 4.77 -6.09 -4.39
CA ALA A 115 4.25 -6.74 -5.59
C ALA A 115 3.15 -7.73 -5.20
N GLY A 116 2.10 -7.84 -6.00
CA GLY A 116 0.96 -8.71 -5.72
C GLY A 116 -0.06 -8.74 -6.86
N GLY A 117 -1.03 -9.64 -6.76
CA GLY A 117 -2.11 -9.80 -7.73
C GLY A 117 -3.43 -9.17 -7.28
N THR A 118 -4.25 -8.76 -8.24
CA THR A 118 -5.64 -8.36 -8.01
C THR A 118 -6.56 -9.57 -8.19
N SER A 119 -7.43 -9.82 -7.21
CA SER A 119 -8.44 -10.90 -7.27
C SER A 119 -9.84 -10.30 -7.32
N PHE A 120 -10.76 -10.99 -8.00
CA PHE A 120 -12.16 -10.59 -8.06
C PHE A 120 -12.96 -11.29 -6.98
N MET A 121 -13.64 -10.50 -6.15
CA MET A 121 -14.61 -11.02 -5.21
C MET A 121 -15.98 -11.14 -5.89
N TYR A 122 -16.77 -12.13 -5.48
CA TYR A 122 -18.12 -12.34 -5.98
C TYR A 122 -19.06 -12.75 -4.85
N ASN A 123 -20.35 -12.46 -5.02
CA ASN A 123 -21.41 -12.88 -4.12
C ASN A 123 -22.42 -13.76 -4.89
N LEU A 124 -22.10 -15.05 -4.95
CA LEU A 124 -22.87 -16.06 -5.67
C LEU A 124 -23.26 -17.21 -4.73
N LYS A 125 -24.54 -17.59 -4.78
CA LYS A 125 -25.07 -18.76 -4.08
C LYS A 125 -25.81 -19.64 -5.07
N ILE A 126 -25.64 -20.96 -4.93
CA ILE A 126 -26.38 -21.99 -5.68
C ILE A 126 -27.04 -22.91 -4.67
N GLY A 127 -28.36 -23.12 -4.76
CA GLY A 127 -29.11 -23.91 -3.79
C GLY A 127 -28.93 -23.44 -2.34
N GLY A 128 -28.82 -22.12 -2.12
CA GLY A 128 -28.59 -21.51 -0.80
C GLY A 128 -27.14 -21.57 -0.28
N LYS A 129 -26.23 -22.30 -0.94
CA LYS A 129 -24.83 -22.44 -0.53
C LYS A 129 -23.93 -21.44 -1.26
N ARG A 130 -22.97 -20.85 -0.55
CA ARG A 130 -21.96 -19.96 -1.15
C ARG A 130 -21.08 -20.75 -2.11
N VAL A 131 -20.89 -20.23 -3.32
CA VAL A 131 -19.90 -20.75 -4.25
C VAL A 131 -18.51 -20.28 -3.79
N THR A 132 -17.54 -21.19 -3.73
CA THR A 132 -16.16 -20.89 -3.28
C THR A 132 -15.09 -21.23 -4.30
N ASN A 133 -15.48 -21.87 -5.41
CA ASN A 133 -14.58 -22.41 -6.43
C ASN A 133 -14.96 -21.96 -7.86
N LEU A 134 -15.65 -20.83 -7.98
CA LEU A 134 -15.98 -20.23 -9.27
C LEU A 134 -14.71 -20.02 -10.11
N ARG A 135 -14.77 -20.43 -11.38
CA ARG A 135 -13.75 -20.20 -12.39
C ARG A 135 -14.31 -19.23 -13.43
N LEU A 136 -13.50 -18.26 -13.84
CA LEU A 136 -13.85 -17.35 -14.92
C LEU A 136 -12.60 -17.15 -15.79
N GLY A 137 -12.71 -17.44 -17.08
CA GLY A 137 -11.68 -17.08 -18.05
C GLY A 137 -11.50 -15.57 -18.18
N GLY A 138 -10.33 -15.13 -18.65
CA GLY A 138 -10.06 -13.70 -18.82
C GLY A 138 -11.00 -12.99 -19.80
N GLU A 139 -11.39 -13.69 -20.87
CA GLU A 139 -12.38 -13.18 -21.83
C GLU A 139 -13.78 -13.09 -21.19
N THR A 140 -14.17 -14.08 -20.38
CA THR A 140 -15.43 -14.10 -19.61
C THR A 140 -15.50 -12.90 -18.68
N ILE A 141 -14.43 -12.61 -17.93
CA ILE A 141 -14.32 -11.43 -17.05
C ILE A 141 -14.46 -10.14 -17.87
N THR A 142 -13.74 -10.03 -18.98
CA THR A 142 -13.82 -8.84 -19.84
C THR A 142 -15.24 -8.63 -20.38
N LYS A 143 -15.93 -9.69 -20.80
CA LYS A 143 -17.32 -9.62 -21.25
C LYS A 143 -18.28 -9.20 -20.13
N ILE A 144 -18.06 -9.64 -18.90
CA ILE A 144 -18.84 -9.19 -17.74
C ILE A 144 -18.68 -7.69 -17.54
N PHE A 145 -17.44 -7.19 -17.47
CA PHE A 145 -17.17 -5.77 -17.19
C PHE A 145 -17.44 -4.83 -18.37
N THR A 146 -17.62 -5.35 -19.59
CA THR A 146 -18.07 -4.60 -20.77
C THR A 146 -19.57 -4.74 -21.05
N GLY A 147 -20.32 -5.44 -20.18
CA GLY A 147 -21.76 -5.63 -20.29
C GLY A 147 -22.21 -6.61 -21.39
N LYS A 148 -21.29 -7.41 -21.96
CA LYS A 148 -21.59 -8.45 -22.95
C LYS A 148 -22.13 -9.73 -22.32
N ILE A 149 -21.69 -10.05 -21.10
CA ILE A 149 -22.26 -11.10 -20.26
C ILE A 149 -22.91 -10.43 -19.05
N THR A 150 -24.22 -10.63 -18.89
CA THR A 150 -25.02 -9.92 -17.88
C THR A 150 -25.71 -10.84 -16.89
N ASN A 151 -25.57 -12.16 -17.04
CA ASN A 151 -26.25 -13.16 -16.21
C ASN A 151 -25.30 -14.32 -15.84
N TRP A 152 -25.43 -14.86 -14.63
CA TRP A 152 -24.57 -15.92 -14.10
C TRP A 152 -24.75 -17.27 -14.81
N ASN A 153 -25.90 -17.53 -15.41
CA ASN A 153 -26.18 -18.75 -16.20
C ASN A 153 -25.74 -18.66 -17.66
N ASP A 154 -24.99 -17.62 -18.04
CA ASP A 154 -24.41 -17.50 -19.38
C ASP A 154 -23.61 -18.77 -19.74
N SER A 155 -23.74 -19.22 -20.99
CA SER A 155 -23.16 -20.49 -21.44
C SER A 155 -21.64 -20.53 -21.31
N GLN A 156 -20.95 -19.39 -21.44
CA GLN A 156 -19.50 -19.30 -21.25
C GLN A 156 -19.13 -19.47 -19.77
N ILE A 157 -19.89 -18.88 -18.85
CA ILE A 157 -19.71 -19.08 -17.40
C ILE A 157 -20.00 -20.53 -17.03
N GLN A 158 -21.07 -21.13 -17.58
CA GLN A 158 -21.41 -22.53 -17.34
C GLN A 158 -20.35 -23.49 -17.88
N ALA A 159 -19.76 -23.20 -19.05
CA ALA A 159 -18.68 -23.98 -19.63
C ALA A 159 -17.41 -23.96 -18.78
N ASP A 160 -17.08 -22.80 -18.19
CA ASP A 160 -15.96 -22.66 -17.25
C ASP A 160 -16.20 -23.44 -15.93
N ASN A 161 -17.46 -23.82 -15.63
CA ASN A 161 -17.87 -24.39 -14.34
C ASN A 161 -18.87 -25.56 -14.48
N PRO A 162 -18.50 -26.69 -15.12
CA PRO A 162 -19.43 -27.78 -15.44
C PRO A 162 -20.05 -28.46 -14.20
N GLY A 163 -19.40 -28.37 -13.04
CA GLY A 163 -19.91 -28.92 -11.78
C GLY A 163 -20.85 -27.99 -11.00
N LEU A 164 -21.11 -26.78 -11.49
CA LEU A 164 -21.99 -25.80 -10.85
C LEU A 164 -23.23 -25.59 -11.70
N ALA A 165 -24.41 -25.81 -11.13
CA ALA A 165 -25.68 -25.45 -11.76
C ALA A 165 -25.89 -23.93 -11.64
N MET A 166 -25.43 -23.18 -12.66
CA MET A 166 -25.42 -21.72 -12.58
C MET A 166 -26.84 -21.14 -12.48
N PRO A 167 -27.07 -20.19 -11.56
CA PRO A 167 -28.40 -19.64 -11.35
C PRO A 167 -28.72 -18.58 -12.41
N ASP A 168 -29.98 -18.50 -12.81
CA ASP A 168 -30.52 -17.36 -13.56
C ASP A 168 -30.56 -16.13 -12.63
N LYS A 169 -29.46 -15.40 -12.59
CA LYS A 169 -29.24 -14.26 -11.71
C LYS A 169 -28.45 -13.18 -12.46
N PRO A 170 -28.97 -11.95 -12.54
CA PRO A 170 -28.21 -10.83 -13.09
C PRO A 170 -26.86 -10.63 -12.39
N ILE A 171 -25.85 -10.31 -13.20
CA ILE A 171 -24.53 -9.90 -12.74
C ILE A 171 -24.55 -8.39 -12.56
N VAL A 172 -24.06 -7.94 -11.41
CA VAL A 172 -23.87 -6.52 -11.11
C VAL A 172 -22.36 -6.30 -10.92
N PRO A 173 -21.64 -5.80 -11.94
CA PRO A 173 -20.25 -5.40 -11.78
C PRO A 173 -20.14 -4.28 -10.76
N VAL A 174 -19.20 -4.41 -9.81
CA VAL A 174 -18.88 -3.36 -8.83
C VAL A 174 -17.51 -2.81 -9.18
N VAL A 175 -17.44 -1.50 -9.39
CA VAL A 175 -16.21 -0.79 -9.75
C VAL A 175 -15.88 0.26 -8.70
N ARG A 176 -14.62 0.67 -8.65
CA ARG A 176 -14.17 1.77 -7.80
C ARG A 176 -14.66 3.10 -8.38
N SER A 177 -15.21 3.97 -7.54
CA SER A 177 -15.65 5.32 -7.91
C SER A 177 -14.51 6.34 -7.88
N ASP A 178 -13.44 6.04 -7.15
CA ASP A 178 -12.27 6.90 -6.99
C ASP A 178 -11.14 6.54 -7.97
N GLY A 179 -10.17 7.45 -8.12
CA GLY A 179 -8.98 7.25 -8.95
C GLY A 179 -8.05 6.18 -8.37
N SER A 180 -8.34 4.94 -8.71
CA SER A 180 -7.78 3.72 -8.10
C SER A 180 -6.74 3.04 -8.99
N GLY A 181 -5.59 2.71 -8.40
CA GLY A 181 -4.56 1.91 -9.06
C GLY A 181 -5.03 0.51 -9.45
N SER A 182 -5.87 -0.13 -8.65
CA SER A 182 -6.45 -1.44 -9.01
C SER A 182 -7.34 -1.34 -10.24
N THR A 183 -8.06 -0.23 -10.42
CA THR A 183 -8.85 0.02 -11.64
C THR A 183 -7.92 0.17 -12.83
N ALA A 184 -6.89 1.01 -12.72
CA ALA A 184 -5.94 1.24 -13.81
C ALA A 184 -5.22 -0.04 -14.25
N GLN A 185 -4.78 -0.88 -13.31
CA GLN A 185 -4.16 -2.16 -13.63
C GLN A 185 -5.13 -3.11 -14.34
N PHE A 186 -6.39 -3.18 -13.88
CA PHE A 186 -7.38 -4.05 -14.49
C PHE A 186 -7.80 -3.60 -15.89
N THR A 187 -8.05 -2.32 -16.10
CA THR A 187 -8.41 -1.79 -17.42
C THR A 187 -7.26 -1.84 -18.40
N LEU A 188 -6.01 -1.62 -17.95
CA LEU A 188 -4.81 -1.82 -18.76
C LEU A 188 -4.63 -3.28 -19.16
N TRP A 189 -4.92 -4.23 -18.27
CA TRP A 189 -4.89 -5.65 -18.61
C TRP A 189 -5.96 -5.98 -19.66
N MET A 190 -7.20 -5.49 -19.50
CA MET A 190 -8.26 -5.70 -20.51
C MET A 190 -7.90 -5.09 -21.86
N SER A 191 -7.36 -3.87 -21.89
CA SER A 191 -6.99 -3.20 -23.13
C SER A 191 -5.87 -3.93 -23.88
N LYS A 192 -4.92 -4.52 -23.16
CA LYS A 192 -3.80 -5.28 -23.74
C LYS A 192 -4.18 -6.70 -24.17
N GLN A 193 -4.95 -7.42 -23.35
CA GLN A 193 -5.24 -8.84 -23.58
C GLN A 193 -6.48 -9.05 -24.46
N PHE A 194 -7.46 -8.13 -24.37
CA PHE A 194 -8.73 -8.23 -25.08
C PHE A 194 -9.07 -6.91 -25.81
N PRO A 195 -8.18 -6.37 -26.67
CA PRO A 195 -8.32 -5.04 -27.26
C PRO A 195 -9.62 -4.88 -28.05
N ALA A 196 -10.05 -5.90 -28.79
CA ALA A 196 -11.30 -5.86 -29.55
C ALA A 196 -12.55 -5.73 -28.66
N LEU A 197 -12.57 -6.38 -27.49
CA LEU A 197 -13.68 -6.26 -26.55
C LEU A 197 -13.62 -4.92 -25.80
N TRP A 198 -12.43 -4.52 -25.36
CA TRP A 198 -12.24 -3.32 -24.56
C TRP A 198 -12.43 -2.03 -25.37
N SER A 199 -11.80 -1.90 -26.53
CA SER A 199 -11.90 -0.69 -27.36
C SER A 199 -13.34 -0.36 -27.78
N ALA A 200 -14.15 -1.38 -28.09
CA ALA A 200 -15.56 -1.21 -28.44
C ALA A 200 -16.41 -0.65 -27.29
N PHE A 201 -15.96 -0.83 -26.05
CA PHE A 201 -16.58 -0.32 -24.83
C PHE A 201 -16.00 1.03 -24.40
N SER A 202 -14.67 1.15 -24.34
CA SER A 202 -13.98 2.34 -23.82
C SER A 202 -14.17 3.59 -24.68
N GLY A 203 -14.49 3.45 -25.97
CA GLY A 203 -14.84 4.57 -26.85
C GLY A 203 -16.28 5.08 -26.74
N ARG A 204 -17.08 4.54 -25.81
CA ARG A 204 -18.49 4.93 -25.58
C ARG A 204 -18.73 5.59 -24.22
N SER A 205 -17.69 5.72 -23.40
CA SER A 205 -17.74 6.21 -22.02
C SER A 205 -17.05 7.56 -21.90
#